data_AF-A0A975H428-F1
#
_entry.id   AF-A0A975H428-F1
#
_cell.length_a   1.000
_cell.length_b   1.000
_cell.length_c   1.000
_cell.angle_alpha   90.00
_cell.angle_beta   90.00
_cell.angle_gamma   90.00
#
_symmetry.space_group_name_H-M   'P 1'
#
loop_
_entity.id
_entity.type
_entity.pdbx_description
1 polymer ?
#
loop_
_entity_poly.entity_id
_entity_poly.type
_entity_poly.pdbx_seq_one_letter_code
_entity_poly.pdbx_strand_id
1 'polypeptide(L)'
;MKLYSFPQAALEKAIAKRMLTLPPPHREWFADRWSQKPYKKSFIEHKAMPLITLLAKGKTWTDEEFNSELAAWDVKFYDAEAEVLRPMVEGDGVIQLMQKNMPAERIQALLRKLDEDRHA
;
A
#
# COMPACT_ATOMS: atom_id res chain seq x y z
N MET A 1 9.03 7.72 10.42
CA MET A 1 9.18 7.74 8.95
C MET A 1 8.91 9.14 8.38
N LYS A 2 9.85 9.75 7.66
CA LYS A 2 9.57 10.95 6.82
C LYS A 2 8.94 10.45 5.51
N LEU A 3 7.62 10.65 5.36
CA LEU A 3 6.86 10.19 4.19
C LEU A 3 7.39 10.84 2.91
N TYR A 4 7.53 10.05 1.85
CA TYR A 4 7.79 10.55 0.51
C TYR A 4 6.61 11.42 0.06
N SER A 5 6.88 12.57 -0.55
CA SER A 5 5.84 13.52 -0.99
C SER A 5 5.21 13.07 -2.31
N PHE A 6 4.53 11.93 -2.31
CA PHE A 6 3.68 11.54 -3.43
C PHE A 6 2.38 12.35 -3.42
N PRO A 7 1.88 12.82 -4.58
CA PRO A 7 0.62 13.55 -4.62
C PRO A 7 -0.53 12.70 -4.07
N GLN A 8 -1.07 13.09 -2.92
CA GLN A 8 -2.16 12.36 -2.26
C GLN A 8 -3.37 12.17 -3.19
N ALA A 9 -3.74 13.20 -3.96
CA ALA A 9 -4.85 13.10 -4.91
C ALA A 9 -4.61 12.01 -5.99
N ALA A 10 -3.36 11.82 -6.43
CA ALA A 10 -3.03 10.74 -7.36
C ALA A 10 -3.15 9.37 -6.70
N LEU A 11 -2.74 9.24 -5.44
CA LEU A 11 -2.89 8.01 -4.66
C LEU A 11 -4.37 7.66 -4.45
N GLU A 12 -5.18 8.63 -4.03
CA GLU A 12 -6.62 8.45 -3.86
C GLU A 12 -7.30 8.03 -5.16
N LYS A 13 -6.93 8.63 -6.29
CA LYS A 13 -7.46 8.25 -7.61
C LYS A 13 -7.04 6.83 -8.00
N ALA A 14 -5.80 6.43 -7.72
CA ALA A 14 -5.33 5.08 -7.96
C ALA A 14 -6.13 4.05 -7.13
N ILE A 15 -6.31 4.32 -5.83
CA ILE A 15 -7.11 3.47 -4.93
C ILE A 15 -8.56 3.38 -5.41
N ALA A 16 -9.19 4.51 -5.73
CA ALA A 16 -10.57 4.53 -6.22
C ALA A 16 -10.73 3.71 -7.50
N LYS A 17 -9.74 3.74 -8.43
CA LYS A 17 -9.76 2.90 -9.63
C LYS A 17 -9.62 1.41 -9.29
N ARG A 18 -8.77 1.04 -8.33
CA ARG A 18 -8.58 -0.37 -7.91
C ARG A 18 -9.79 -0.95 -7.21
N MET A 19 -10.46 -0.15 -6.38
CA MET A 19 -11.71 -0.55 -5.75
C MET A 19 -12.73 -1.08 -6.76
N LEU A 20 -12.82 -0.47 -7.95
CA LEU A 20 -13.75 -0.88 -9.01
C LEU A 20 -13.41 -2.24 -9.64
N THR A 21 -12.19 -2.75 -9.46
CA THR A 21 -11.75 -4.04 -10.00
C THR A 21 -11.80 -5.17 -8.97
N LEU A 22 -12.08 -4.87 -7.69
CA LEU A 22 -12.18 -5.87 -6.64
C LEU A 22 -13.38 -6.82 -6.83
N PRO A 23 -13.30 -8.07 -6.36
CA PRO A 23 -14.45 -8.97 -6.34
C PRO A 23 -15.55 -8.45 -5.39
N PRO A 24 -16.83 -8.84 -5.60
CA PRO A 24 -18.00 -8.29 -4.90
C PRO A 24 -17.92 -8.19 -3.36
N PRO A 25 -17.43 -9.19 -2.58
CA PRO A 25 -17.35 -9.01 -1.13
C PRO A 25 -16.32 -7.96 -0.70
N HIS A 26 -15.22 -7.82 -1.45
CA HIS A 26 -14.15 -6.87 -1.11
C HIS A 26 -14.51 -5.46 -1.59
N ARG A 27 -15.12 -5.36 -2.78
CA ARG A 27 -15.55 -4.09 -3.36
C ARG A 27 -16.57 -3.39 -2.46
N GLU A 28 -17.62 -4.11 -2.05
CA GLU A 28 -18.71 -3.54 -1.25
C GLU A 28 -18.20 -3.08 0.12
N TRP A 29 -17.44 -3.94 0.80
CA TRP A 29 -16.86 -3.65 2.11
C TRP A 29 -15.93 -2.44 2.08
N PHE A 30 -15.08 -2.36 1.05
CA PHE A 30 -14.12 -1.26 0.92
C PHE A 30 -14.81 0.02 0.48
N ALA A 31 -15.78 -0.03 -0.44
CA ALA A 31 -16.50 1.13 -0.94
C ALA A 31 -17.30 1.84 0.17
N ASP A 32 -17.99 1.07 1.01
CA ASP A 32 -18.72 1.62 2.17
C ASP A 32 -17.79 2.42 3.07
N ARG A 33 -16.66 1.82 3.47
CA ARG A 33 -15.66 2.48 4.33
C ARG A 33 -14.93 3.62 3.63
N TRP A 34 -14.58 3.46 2.36
CA TRP A 34 -13.91 4.47 1.55
C TRP A 34 -14.73 5.76 1.42
N SER A 35 -16.06 5.66 1.47
CA SER A 35 -16.96 6.81 1.50
C SER A 35 -16.88 7.61 2.81
N GLN A 36 -16.43 6.97 3.90
CA GLN A 36 -16.31 7.59 5.22
C GLN A 36 -15.00 8.39 5.29
N LYS A 37 -15.11 9.72 5.40
CA LYS A 37 -13.96 10.64 5.48
C LYS A 37 -12.91 10.23 6.53
N PRO A 38 -13.27 9.82 7.76
CA PRO A 38 -12.29 9.39 8.77
C PRO A 38 -11.51 8.15 8.34
N TYR A 39 -12.20 7.13 7.79
CA TYR A 39 -11.57 5.90 7.32
C TYR A 39 -10.64 6.19 6.13
N LYS A 40 -11.13 6.91 5.11
CA LYS A 40 -10.33 7.27 3.94
C LYS A 40 -9.02 7.98 4.35
N LYS A 41 -9.11 8.95 5.25
CA LYS A 41 -7.95 9.67 5.78
C LYS A 41 -6.96 8.71 6.45
N SER A 42 -7.45 7.89 7.39
CA SER A 42 -6.64 6.90 8.11
C SER A 42 -5.98 5.89 7.16
N PHE A 43 -6.71 5.38 6.18
CA PHE A 43 -6.20 4.43 5.20
C PHE A 43 -5.07 5.03 4.37
N ILE A 44 -5.25 6.27 3.89
CA ILE A 44 -4.22 6.99 3.14
C ILE A 44 -2.98 7.22 4.00
N GLU A 45 -3.14 7.77 5.20
CA GLU A 45 -2.03 8.21 6.05
C GLU A 45 -1.23 7.04 6.63
N HIS A 46 -1.90 5.97 7.04
CA HIS A 46 -1.25 4.89 7.79
C HIS A 46 -1.00 3.62 6.98
N LYS A 47 -1.69 3.43 5.85
CA LYS A 47 -1.55 2.21 5.02
C LYS A 47 -0.98 2.52 3.65
N ALA A 48 -1.68 3.31 2.84
CA ALA A 48 -1.29 3.52 1.46
C ALA A 48 -0.02 4.39 1.31
N MET A 49 0.08 5.52 2.01
CA MET A 49 1.24 6.42 1.87
C MET A 49 2.57 5.80 2.40
N PRO A 50 2.57 5.05 3.52
CA PRO A 50 3.76 4.30 3.93
C PRO A 50 4.17 3.25 2.90
N LEU A 51 3.22 2.51 2.30
CA LEU A 51 3.52 1.60 1.20
C LEU A 51 4.19 2.32 0.02
N ILE A 52 3.64 3.47 -0.40
CA ILE A 52 4.25 4.28 -1.46
C ILE A 52 5.66 4.73 -1.07
N THR A 53 5.89 5.09 0.19
CA THR A 53 7.23 5.48 0.67
C THR A 53 8.21 4.30 0.58
N LEU A 54 7.79 3.10 1.00
CA LEU A 54 8.58 1.86 0.88
C LEU A 54 8.91 1.55 -0.58
N LEU A 55 7.95 1.68 -1.50
CA LEU A 55 8.16 1.44 -2.93
C LEU A 55 9.06 2.51 -3.59
N ALA A 56 8.89 3.79 -3.22
CA ALA A 56 9.61 4.89 -3.85
C ALA A 56 11.06 5.01 -3.36
N LYS A 57 11.30 4.82 -2.06
CA LYS A 57 12.61 5.01 -1.43
C LYS A 57 13.33 3.69 -1.14
N GLY A 58 12.58 2.62 -0.98
CA GLY A 58 13.13 1.32 -0.62
C GLY A 58 14.05 0.72 -1.68
N LYS A 59 14.14 1.25 -2.90
CA LYS A 59 15.16 0.84 -3.89
C LYS A 59 16.56 1.44 -3.63
N THR A 60 16.64 2.52 -2.85
CA THR A 60 17.90 3.22 -2.54
C THR A 60 18.42 2.95 -1.13
N TRP A 61 17.60 2.30 -0.30
CA TRP A 61 17.96 2.01 1.09
C TRP A 61 18.87 0.79 1.21
N THR A 62 19.64 0.75 2.30
CA THR A 62 20.29 -0.48 2.75
C THR A 62 19.23 -1.50 3.18
N ASP A 63 19.61 -2.78 3.29
CA ASP A 63 18.69 -3.81 3.78
C ASP A 63 18.24 -3.53 5.21
N GLU A 64 19.14 -3.02 6.05
CA GLU A 64 18.84 -2.64 7.44
C GLU A 64 17.80 -1.51 7.51
N GLU A 65 17.99 -0.44 6.73
CA GLU A 65 17.04 0.67 6.64
C GLU A 65 15.66 0.20 6.16
N PHE A 66 15.63 -0.63 5.11
CA PHE A 66 14.38 -1.16 4.58
C PHE A 66 13.65 -2.04 5.59
N ASN A 67 14.35 -2.97 6.25
CA ASN A 67 13.76 -3.85 7.24
C ASN A 67 13.24 -3.07 8.46
N SER A 68 13.98 -2.05 8.91
CA SER A 68 13.54 -1.19 10.00
C SER A 68 12.28 -0.41 9.64
N GLU A 69 12.20 0.17 8.45
CA GLU A 69 11.02 0.94 8.02
C GLU A 69 9.82 0.02 7.72
N LEU A 70 10.06 -1.19 7.20
CA LEU A 70 9.02 -2.21 7.00
C LEU A 70 8.43 -2.68 8.35
N ALA A 71 9.28 -2.86 9.36
CA ALA A 71 8.85 -3.21 10.72
C ALA A 71 8.14 -2.05 11.42
N ALA A 72 8.60 -0.80 11.21
CA ALA A 72 7.95 0.39 11.75
C ALA A 72 6.57 0.68 11.13
N TRP A 73 6.30 0.13 9.95
CA TRP A 73 4.95 0.13 9.36
C TRP A 73 4.04 -0.90 10.06
N ASP A 74 3.81 -0.70 11.36
CA ASP A 74 3.03 -1.58 12.22
C ASP A 74 1.52 -1.29 12.08
N VAL A 75 0.91 -1.92 11.08
CA VAL A 75 -0.53 -1.83 10.79
C VAL A 75 -1.08 -3.20 10.44
N LYS A 76 -2.39 -3.38 10.67
CA LYS A 76 -3.13 -4.57 10.23
C LYS A 76 -4.04 -4.25 9.04
N PHE A 77 -4.27 -5.24 8.19
CA PHE A 77 -5.07 -5.15 6.97
C PHE A 77 -6.31 -6.03 7.06
N TYR A 78 -7.44 -5.49 6.64
CA TYR A 78 -8.60 -6.30 6.25
C TYR A 78 -8.38 -6.87 4.85
N ASP A 79 -9.10 -7.93 4.50
CA ASP A 79 -8.89 -8.60 3.22
C ASP A 79 -9.08 -7.69 2.01
N ALA A 80 -10.12 -6.87 2.05
CA ALA A 80 -10.36 -5.90 0.99
C ALA A 80 -9.26 -4.82 0.89
N GLU A 81 -8.65 -4.43 2.00
CA GLU A 81 -7.56 -3.45 2.00
C GLU A 81 -6.29 -4.00 1.37
N ALA A 82 -5.91 -5.23 1.71
CA ALA A 82 -4.76 -5.88 1.10
C ALA A 82 -4.97 -6.09 -0.40
N GLU A 83 -6.17 -6.51 -0.83
CA GLU A 83 -6.49 -6.65 -2.25
C GLU A 83 -6.45 -5.33 -3.03
N VAL A 84 -6.75 -4.19 -2.37
CA VAL A 84 -6.58 -2.86 -2.97
C VAL A 84 -5.11 -2.50 -3.16
N LEU A 85 -4.26 -2.84 -2.19
CA LEU A 85 -2.86 -2.44 -2.16
C LEU A 85 -1.94 -3.39 -2.95
N ARG A 86 -2.28 -4.68 -3.02
CA ARG A 86 -1.47 -5.73 -3.67
C ARG A 86 -1.08 -5.38 -5.12
N PRO A 87 -1.97 -4.92 -6.00
CA PRO A 87 -1.58 -4.52 -7.36
C PRO A 87 -0.58 -3.35 -7.40
N MET A 88 -0.53 -2.51 -6.36
CA MET A 88 0.46 -1.44 -6.27
C MET A 88 1.85 -1.97 -5.95
N VAL A 89 1.94 -3.13 -5.28
CA VAL A 89 3.19 -3.85 -4.99
C VAL A 89 3.63 -4.70 -6.17
N GLU A 90 2.69 -5.22 -6.95
CA GLU A 90 2.97 -5.99 -8.18
C GLU A 90 3.33 -5.10 -9.38
N GLY A 91 3.24 -3.78 -9.24
CA GLY A 91 3.73 -2.82 -10.23
C GLY A 91 2.68 -2.39 -11.24
N ASP A 92 1.44 -2.14 -10.82
CA ASP A 92 0.39 -1.68 -11.72
C ASP A 92 0.37 -0.14 -11.89
N GLY A 93 0.43 0.31 -13.14
CA GLY A 93 0.17 1.68 -13.56
C GLY A 93 1.25 2.68 -13.11
N VAL A 94 0.84 3.83 -12.58
CA VAL A 94 1.75 4.94 -12.20
C VAL A 94 2.78 4.51 -11.15
N ILE A 95 2.45 3.51 -10.31
CA ILE A 95 3.33 3.04 -9.23
C ILE A 95 4.45 2.14 -9.77
N GLN A 96 4.29 1.54 -10.95
CA GLN A 96 5.33 0.70 -11.59
C GLN A 96 6.66 1.42 -11.74
N LEU A 97 6.63 2.72 -12.08
CA LEU A 97 7.84 3.53 -12.25
C LEU A 97 8.61 3.72 -10.93
N MET A 98 7.92 3.68 -9.79
CA MET A 98 8.55 3.81 -8.48
C MET A 98 9.39 2.59 -8.14
N GLN A 99 8.93 1.41 -8.54
CA GLN A 99 9.54 0.11 -8.30
C GLN A 99 10.70 -0.22 -9.24
N LYS A 100 11.01 0.65 -10.21
CA LYS A 100 12.12 0.42 -11.13
C LYS A 100 13.41 0.15 -10.33
N ASN A 101 14.02 -1.00 -10.54
CA ASN A 101 15.21 -1.52 -9.85
C ASN A 101 14.99 -1.89 -8.36
N MET A 102 13.75 -2.08 -7.91
CA MET A 102 13.48 -2.62 -6.59
C MET A 102 13.94 -4.08 -6.53
N PRO A 103 14.74 -4.49 -5.52
CA PRO A 103 15.08 -5.90 -5.31
C PRO A 103 13.83 -6.76 -5.17
N ALA A 104 13.83 -7.95 -5.79
CA ALA A 104 12.67 -8.84 -5.80
C ALA A 104 12.30 -9.29 -4.38
N GLU A 105 13.30 -9.49 -3.52
CA GLU A 105 13.17 -9.87 -2.12
C GLU A 105 12.37 -8.83 -1.32
N ARG A 106 12.56 -7.54 -1.63
CA ARG A 106 11.84 -6.45 -0.97
C ARG A 106 10.39 -6.35 -1.44
N ILE A 107 10.13 -6.61 -2.72
CA ILE A 107 8.76 -6.75 -3.24
C ILE A 107 8.05 -7.93 -2.56
N GLN A 108 8.71 -9.08 -2.46
CA GLN A 108 8.19 -10.24 -1.76
C GLN A 108 7.93 -9.98 -0.27
N ALA A 109 8.81 -9.21 0.40
CA ALA A 109 8.60 -8.82 1.79
C ALA A 109 7.35 -7.94 1.97
N LEU A 110 7.08 -7.02 1.03
CA LEU A 110 5.87 -6.20 1.04
C LEU A 110 4.61 -7.03 0.80
N LEU A 111 4.63 -7.96 -0.15
CA LEU A 111 3.52 -8.88 -0.41
C LEU A 111 3.25 -9.76 0.82
N ARG A 112 4.31 -10.33 1.41
CA ARG A 112 4.23 -11.13 2.63
C ARG A 112 3.62 -10.34 3.78
N LYS A 113 4.04 -9.08 3.98
CA LYS A 113 3.46 -8.21 5.00
C LYS A 113 1.96 -8.00 4.80
N LEU A 114 1.52 -7.74 3.56
CA LEU A 114 0.09 -7.64 3.25
C LEU A 114 -0.66 -8.94 3.59
N ASP A 115 -0.02 -10.10 3.47
CA ASP A 115 -0.63 -11.42 3.73
C ASP A 115 -0.60 -11.85 5.19
N GLU A 116 0.45 -11.53 5.94
CA GLU A 116 0.63 -11.97 7.32
C GLU A 116 0.05 -10.99 8.35
N ASP A 117 0.05 -9.68 8.07
CA ASP A 117 -0.47 -8.66 8.98
C ASP A 117 -1.98 -8.44 8.83
N ARG A 118 -2.76 -9.53 8.92
CA ARG A 118 -4.22 -9.48 8.83
C ARG A 118 -4.86 -9.14 10.18
N HIS A 119 -6.03 -8.51 10.14
CA HIS A 119 -6.93 -8.55 11.29
C HIS A 119 -7.39 -10.00 11.53
N ALA A 120 -7.35 -10.44 12.78
CA ALA A 120 -7.80 -11.77 13.21
C ALA A 120 -9.32 -11.91 13.13
#